data_AF-A0A168P193-F1
#
_entry.id   AF-A0A168P193-F1
#
_cell.length_a   1.000
_cell.length_b   1.000
_cell.length_c   1.000
_cell.angle_alpha   90.00
_cell.angle_beta   90.00
_cell.angle_gamma   90.00
#
_symmetry.space_group_name_H-M   'P 1'
#
loop_
_entity.id
_entity.type
_entity.pdbx_description
1 polymer ?
#
loop_
_entity_poly.entity_id
_entity_poly.type
_entity_poly.pdbx_seq_one_letter_code
_entity_poly.pdbx_strand_id
1 'polypeptide(L)'
;MRTAYTISVDYAHGTTTGISAHDRALTSRKLADPTVRPEDFSRPGHILPLRAVPGGVFKRFGHTEAAVDLCELAHLPPVACIGELVKEDDPAGSMARRDDCFAFANRHGIKMITIKDLIAYKHKVVGTDA
;
A
#
# COMPACT_ATOMS: atom_id res chain seq x y z
N MET A 1 13.07 6.94 -12.37
CA MET A 1 12.16 5.95 -11.76
C MET A 1 10.84 6.64 -11.45
N ARG A 2 9.69 6.10 -11.91
CA ARG A 2 8.36 6.70 -11.71
C ARG A 2 7.47 5.70 -10.96
N THR A 3 6.57 6.17 -10.10
CA THR A 3 5.57 5.31 -9.44
C THR A 3 4.70 4.61 -10.48
N ALA A 4 4.59 3.28 -10.37
CA ALA A 4 3.95 2.43 -11.37
C ALA A 4 2.44 2.33 -11.17
N TYR A 5 1.75 3.46 -11.36
CA TYR A 5 0.28 3.51 -11.38
C TYR A 5 -0.29 2.71 -12.54
N THR A 6 -1.38 1.98 -12.28
CA THR A 6 -2.22 1.39 -13.32
C THR A 6 -3.45 2.25 -13.57
N ILE A 7 -4.32 1.82 -14.50
CA ILE A 7 -5.67 2.37 -14.63
C ILE A 7 -6.37 2.21 -13.27
N SER A 8 -7.04 3.27 -12.80
CA SER A 8 -7.80 3.21 -11.56
C SER A 8 -9.04 2.32 -11.71
N VAL A 9 -9.51 1.77 -10.60
CA VAL A 9 -10.57 0.75 -10.59
C VAL A 9 -11.55 0.95 -9.44
N ASP A 10 -12.77 0.50 -9.66
CA ASP A 10 -13.76 0.21 -8.63
C ASP A 10 -14.27 -1.22 -8.85
N TYR A 11 -14.55 -1.95 -7.78
CA TYR A 11 -15.21 -3.25 -7.89
C TYR A 11 -16.66 -3.05 -8.32
N ALA A 12 -17.10 -3.76 -9.36
CA ALA A 12 -18.39 -3.52 -10.01
C ALA A 12 -19.59 -4.03 -9.20
N HIS A 13 -19.36 -4.88 -8.21
CA HIS A 13 -20.42 -5.57 -7.47
C HIS A 13 -20.49 -5.10 -6.02
N GLY A 14 -21.66 -4.64 -5.57
CA GLY A 14 -21.86 -4.23 -4.16
C GLY A 14 -21.17 -2.91 -3.77
N THR A 15 -20.67 -2.16 -4.75
CA THR A 15 -20.31 -0.74 -4.59
C THR A 15 -21.45 0.15 -5.11
N THR A 16 -21.37 1.44 -4.81
CA THR A 16 -22.32 2.47 -5.27
C THR A 16 -21.61 3.46 -6.19
N THR A 17 -21.10 4.55 -5.63
CA THR A 17 -20.32 5.55 -6.38
C THR A 17 -18.83 5.23 -6.40
N GLY A 18 -18.36 4.23 -5.65
CA GLY A 18 -16.96 3.82 -5.60
C GLY A 18 -16.11 4.60 -4.59
N ILE A 19 -16.43 5.87 -4.31
CA ILE A 19 -15.57 6.76 -3.51
C ILE A 19 -15.69 6.56 -1.98
N SER A 20 -16.79 5.98 -1.50
CA SER A 20 -17.03 5.82 -0.06
C SER A 20 -15.91 4.98 0.59
N ALA A 21 -15.71 5.14 1.91
CA ALA A 21 -14.73 4.31 2.63
C ALA A 21 -15.07 2.81 2.51
N HIS A 22 -16.37 2.48 2.52
CA HIS A 22 -16.86 1.13 2.31
C HIS A 22 -16.49 0.60 0.90
N ASP A 23 -16.79 1.36 -0.14
CA ASP A 23 -16.61 0.95 -1.54
C ASP A 23 -15.13 0.81 -1.89
N ARG A 24 -14.30 1.75 -1.44
CA ARG A 24 -12.84 1.68 -1.58
C ARG A 24 -12.28 0.46 -0.85
N ALA A 25 -12.72 0.21 0.39
CA ALA A 25 -12.28 -0.96 1.14
C ALA A 25 -12.72 -2.28 0.48
N LEU A 26 -13.92 -2.34 -0.09
CA LEU A 26 -14.40 -3.51 -0.83
C LEU A 26 -13.56 -3.73 -2.09
N THR A 27 -13.32 -2.67 -2.86
CA THR A 27 -12.46 -2.72 -4.05
C THR A 27 -11.06 -3.21 -3.72
N SER A 28 -10.44 -2.69 -2.67
CA SER A 28 -9.13 -3.12 -2.19
C SER A 28 -9.10 -4.60 -1.77
N ARG A 29 -10.11 -5.08 -1.02
CA ARG A 29 -10.20 -6.49 -0.65
C ARG A 29 -10.32 -7.38 -1.89
N LYS A 30 -11.08 -6.94 -2.90
CA LYS A 30 -11.29 -7.71 -4.13
C LYS A 30 -10.08 -7.69 -5.06
N LEU A 31 -9.26 -6.65 -5.02
CA LEU A 31 -7.94 -6.66 -5.67
C LEU A 31 -6.96 -7.66 -5.03
N ALA A 32 -7.14 -8.00 -3.75
CA ALA A 32 -6.34 -8.99 -3.04
C ALA A 32 -6.90 -10.42 -3.15
N ASP A 33 -8.07 -10.62 -3.78
CA ASP A 33 -8.77 -11.90 -3.86
C ASP A 33 -8.38 -12.62 -5.16
N PRO A 34 -7.69 -13.79 -5.09
CA PRO A 34 -7.20 -14.49 -6.27
C PRO A 34 -8.32 -15.12 -7.12
N THR A 35 -9.57 -15.12 -6.62
CA THR A 35 -10.73 -15.66 -7.34
C THR A 35 -11.41 -14.63 -8.24
N VAL A 36 -11.11 -13.35 -8.04
CA VAL A 36 -11.73 -12.23 -8.78
C VAL A 36 -11.06 -12.05 -10.14
N ARG A 37 -11.86 -11.68 -11.14
CA ARG A 37 -11.41 -11.54 -12.53
C ARG A 37 -11.32 -10.06 -12.94
N PRO A 38 -10.53 -9.73 -13.98
CA PRO A 38 -10.43 -8.35 -14.47
C PRO A 38 -11.78 -7.74 -14.87
N GLU A 39 -12.73 -8.56 -15.31
CA GLU A 39 -14.07 -8.18 -15.73
C GLU A 39 -14.95 -7.70 -14.55
N ASP A 40 -14.60 -8.06 -13.32
CA ASP A 40 -15.33 -7.64 -12.11
C ASP A 40 -15.01 -6.21 -11.67
N PHE A 41 -14.16 -5.50 -12.42
CA PHE A 41 -13.75 -4.14 -12.12
C PHE A 41 -14.14 -3.17 -13.23
N SER A 42 -14.76 -2.07 -12.82
CA SER A 42 -14.95 -0.89 -13.66
C SER A 42 -13.64 -0.11 -13.80
N ARG A 43 -13.46 0.52 -14.97
CA ARG A 43 -12.30 1.35 -15.30
C ARG A 43 -12.79 2.61 -16.05
N PRO A 44 -12.44 3.83 -15.61
CA PRO A 44 -11.69 4.16 -14.38
C PRO A 44 -12.51 3.90 -13.09
N GLY A 45 -11.88 4.12 -11.94
CA GLY A 45 -12.52 4.14 -10.62
C GLY A 45 -11.71 4.94 -9.59
N HIS A 46 -11.90 4.66 -8.30
CA HIS A 46 -11.38 5.48 -7.20
C HIS A 46 -10.20 4.86 -6.44
N ILE A 47 -9.95 3.56 -6.59
CA ILE A 47 -8.69 2.95 -6.13
C ILE A 47 -7.64 3.06 -7.23
N LEU A 48 -6.40 3.40 -6.84
CA LEU A 48 -5.26 3.52 -7.75
C LEU A 48 -4.27 2.37 -7.49
N PRO A 49 -4.34 1.25 -8.24
CA PRO A 49 -3.41 0.16 -8.05
C PRO A 49 -1.98 0.55 -8.45
N LEU A 50 -1.02 0.01 -7.72
CA LEU A 50 0.42 0.18 -7.95
C LEU A 50 1.05 -1.19 -8.14
N ARG A 51 1.92 -1.33 -9.14
CA ARG A 51 2.65 -2.58 -9.37
C ARG A 51 4.03 -2.55 -8.72
N ALA A 52 4.24 -3.37 -7.69
CA ALA A 52 5.57 -3.63 -7.14
C ALA A 52 6.46 -4.31 -8.18
N VAL A 53 7.76 -4.02 -8.14
CA VAL A 53 8.73 -4.67 -9.03
C VAL A 53 9.18 -6.02 -8.46
N PRO A 54 9.55 -7.00 -9.32
CA PRO A 54 10.20 -8.23 -8.86
C PRO A 54 11.45 -7.92 -8.04
N GLY A 55 11.64 -8.66 -6.94
CA GLY A 55 12.73 -8.44 -5.98
C GLY A 55 12.47 -7.35 -4.93
N GLY A 56 11.29 -6.73 -4.93
CA GLY A 56 10.79 -5.90 -3.84
C GLY A 56 11.75 -4.77 -3.45
N VAL A 57 11.92 -4.56 -2.13
CA VAL A 57 12.75 -3.47 -1.61
C VAL A 57 14.24 -3.62 -1.95
N PHE A 58 14.72 -4.79 -2.37
CA PHE A 58 16.10 -4.94 -2.83
C PHE A 58 16.34 -4.32 -4.20
N LYS A 59 15.28 -4.16 -5.02
CA LYS A 59 15.38 -3.56 -6.36
C LYS A 59 14.85 -2.13 -6.40
N ARG A 60 13.84 -1.79 -5.60
CA ARG A 60 13.32 -0.43 -5.52
C ARG A 60 12.93 -0.08 -4.08
N PHE A 61 13.51 1.00 -3.56
CA PHE A 61 13.26 1.51 -2.20
C PHE A 61 11.96 2.33 -2.12
N GLY A 62 10.85 1.79 -2.61
CA GLY A 62 9.55 2.47 -2.64
C GLY A 62 8.57 1.90 -1.62
N HIS A 63 7.58 2.72 -1.23
CA HIS A 63 6.48 2.26 -0.38
C HIS A 63 5.64 1.16 -1.04
N THR A 64 5.57 1.13 -2.37
CA THR A 64 4.91 0.05 -3.13
C THR A 64 5.54 -1.29 -2.84
N GLU A 65 6.87 -1.39 -2.95
CA GLU A 65 7.60 -2.63 -2.69
C GLU A 65 7.58 -2.98 -1.21
N ALA A 66 7.80 -1.98 -0.34
CA ALA A 66 7.80 -2.20 1.10
C ALA A 66 6.47 -2.78 1.60
N ALA A 67 5.35 -2.31 1.07
CA ALA A 67 4.03 -2.78 1.49
C ALA A 67 3.77 -4.23 1.06
N VAL A 68 4.15 -4.60 -0.17
CA VAL A 68 4.04 -5.99 -0.66
C VAL A 68 4.97 -6.92 0.13
N ASP A 69 6.21 -6.49 0.34
CA ASP A 69 7.21 -7.27 1.10
C ASP A 69 6.79 -7.52 2.55
N LEU A 70 6.13 -6.56 3.19
CA LEU A 70 5.59 -6.74 4.54
C LEU A 70 4.47 -7.79 4.59
N CYS A 71 3.59 -7.81 3.58
CA CYS A 71 2.57 -8.86 3.46
C CYS A 71 3.21 -10.24 3.30
N GLU A 72 4.23 -10.37 2.46
CA GLU A 72 4.95 -11.64 2.27
C GLU A 72 5.63 -12.12 3.56
N LEU A 73 6.33 -11.23 4.27
CA LEU A 73 6.95 -11.54 5.56
C LEU A 73 5.94 -11.95 6.64
N ALA A 74 4.69 -11.48 6.53
CA ALA A 74 3.58 -11.85 7.40
C ALA A 74 2.80 -13.08 6.92
N HIS A 75 3.23 -13.73 5.84
CA HIS A 75 2.53 -14.86 5.20
C HIS A 75 1.09 -14.52 4.75
N LEU A 76 0.86 -13.27 4.33
CA LEU A 76 -0.39 -12.79 3.76
C LEU A 76 -0.31 -12.70 2.23
N PRO A 77 -1.45 -12.62 1.52
CA PRO A 77 -1.44 -12.30 0.09
C PRO A 77 -0.60 -11.04 -0.19
N PRO A 78 0.22 -11.01 -1.26
CA PRO A 78 1.18 -9.93 -1.55
C PRO A 78 0.50 -8.66 -2.12
N VAL A 79 -0.53 -8.18 -1.43
CA VAL A 79 -1.34 -7.01 -1.81
C VAL A 79 -1.60 -6.18 -0.55
N ALA A 80 -1.32 -4.89 -0.63
CA ALA A 80 -1.46 -3.96 0.48
C ALA A 80 -2.12 -2.64 0.05
N CYS A 81 -2.82 -2.00 0.98
CA CYS A 81 -3.28 -0.63 0.82
C CYS A 81 -2.29 0.32 1.50
N ILE A 82 -1.93 1.39 0.80
CA ILE A 82 -1.09 2.45 1.34
C ILE A 82 -1.77 3.81 1.11
N GLY A 83 -1.46 4.75 1.99
CA GLY A 83 -1.85 6.15 1.86
C GLY A 83 -0.88 7.01 2.66
N GLU A 84 -0.52 8.16 2.10
CA GLU A 84 0.41 9.07 2.74
C GLU A 84 -0.26 9.88 3.86
N LEU A 85 0.48 10.10 4.94
CA LEU A 85 0.04 10.97 6.03
C LEU A 85 0.25 12.44 5.64
N VAL A 86 -0.81 13.23 5.82
CA VAL A 86 -0.81 14.69 5.74
C VAL A 86 -0.93 15.27 7.14
N LYS A 87 -0.44 16.50 7.34
CA LYS A 87 -0.60 17.21 8.62
C LYS A 87 -2.08 17.56 8.81
N GLU A 88 -2.65 17.16 9.95
CA GLU A 88 -4.05 17.42 10.29
C GLU A 88 -4.36 18.93 10.34
N ASP A 89 -3.43 19.72 10.88
CA ASP A 89 -3.65 21.14 11.19
C ASP A 89 -3.01 22.12 10.19
N ASP A 90 -2.54 21.63 9.04
CA ASP A 90 -1.99 22.50 7.99
C ASP A 90 -3.03 22.73 6.88
N PRO A 91 -3.64 23.94 6.78
CA PRO A 91 -4.62 24.24 5.75
C PRO A 91 -4.08 24.12 4.33
N ALA A 92 -2.76 24.19 4.14
CA ALA A 92 -2.11 23.98 2.85
C ALA A 92 -1.98 22.49 2.48
N GLY A 93 -2.33 21.57 3.39
CA GLY A 93 -2.28 20.13 3.16
C GLY A 93 -0.86 19.56 3.10
N SER A 94 0.08 20.15 3.85
CA SER A 94 1.47 19.69 3.84
C SER A 94 1.62 18.25 4.28
N MET A 95 2.56 17.54 3.67
CA MET A 95 2.91 16.17 4.06
C MET A 95 3.45 16.11 5.49
N ALA A 96 3.03 15.10 6.24
CA ALA A 96 3.62 14.76 7.53
C ALA A 96 5.11 14.38 7.34
N ARG A 97 5.97 14.87 8.23
CA ARG A 97 7.40 14.51 8.28
C ARG A 97 7.64 13.49 9.39
N ARG A 98 8.89 13.07 9.55
CA ARG A 98 9.28 11.98 10.47
C ARG A 98 8.68 12.12 11.86
N ASP A 99 8.80 13.29 12.47
CA ASP A 99 8.39 13.51 13.86
C ASP A 99 6.86 13.59 13.97
N ASP A 100 6.18 14.13 12.95
CA ASP A 100 4.71 14.10 12.83
C ASP A 100 4.20 12.65 12.72
N CYS A 101 4.82 11.83 11.86
CA CYS A 101 4.49 10.41 11.71
C CYS A 101 4.71 9.63 13.01
N PHE A 102 5.77 9.94 13.76
CA PHE A 102 6.04 9.30 15.05
C PHE A 102 4.97 9.67 16.10
N ALA A 103 4.56 10.94 16.14
CA ALA A 103 3.47 11.38 17.01
C ALA A 103 2.14 10.70 16.66
N PHE A 104 1.80 10.61 15.36
CA PHE A 104 0.62 9.90 14.87
C PHE A 104 0.65 8.41 15.25
N ALA A 105 1.78 7.74 15.01
CA ALA A 105 1.98 6.33 15.34
C ALA A 105 1.77 6.06 16.84
N ASN A 106 2.33 6.90 17.72
CA ASN A 106 2.13 6.78 19.16
C ASN A 106 0.68 7.02 19.59
N ARG A 107 0.01 8.04 19.02
CA ARG A 107 -1.39 8.38 19.31
C ARG A 107 -2.33 7.21 18.99
N HIS A 108 -2.09 6.52 17.88
CA HIS A 108 -2.95 5.45 17.37
C HIS A 108 -2.46 4.03 17.73
N GLY A 109 -1.36 3.89 18.46
CA GLY A 109 -0.80 2.57 18.81
C GLY A 109 -0.23 1.79 17.62
N ILE A 110 0.18 2.49 16.56
CA ILE A 110 0.69 1.90 15.32
C ILE A 110 2.22 1.81 15.41
N LYS A 111 2.81 0.73 14.88
CA LYS A 111 4.27 0.60 14.78
C LYS A 111 4.79 1.39 13.58
N MET A 112 5.89 2.10 13.78
CA MET A 112 6.61 2.81 12.73
C MET A 112 7.91 2.06 12.43
N ILE A 113 8.19 1.87 11.14
CA ILE A 113 9.44 1.27 10.64
C ILE A 113 9.99 2.13 9.49
N THR A 114 11.22 1.85 9.06
CA THR A 114 11.79 2.45 7.84
C THR A 114 12.03 1.38 6.77
N ILE A 115 12.05 1.80 5.50
CA ILE A 115 12.43 0.91 4.39
C ILE A 115 13.85 0.37 4.59
N LYS A 116 14.76 1.18 5.18
CA LYS A 116 16.13 0.75 5.53
C LYS A 116 16.11 -0.43 6.52
N ASP A 117 15.29 -0.35 7.56
CA ASP A 117 15.18 -1.41 8.56
C ASP A 117 14.52 -2.66 7.96
N LEU A 118 13.53 -2.49 7.07
CA LEU A 118 12.91 -3.60 6.35
C LEU A 118 13.92 -4.34 5.46
N ILE A 119 14.76 -3.62 4.70
CA ILE A 119 15.84 -4.22 3.90
C ILE A 119 16.80 -5.01 4.80
N ALA A 120 17.25 -4.41 5.91
CA ALA A 120 18.15 -5.07 6.85
C ALA A 120 17.51 -6.32 7.48
N TYR A 121 16.21 -6.29 7.76
CA TYR A 121 15.47 -7.44 8.25
C TYR A 121 15.35 -8.53 7.18
N LYS A 122 14.98 -8.18 5.94
CA LYS A 122 14.86 -9.15 4.83
C LYS A 122 16.18 -9.87 4.55
N HIS A 123 17.32 -9.18 4.58
CA HIS A 123 18.64 -9.82 4.45
C HIS A 123 18.90 -10.89 5.52
N LYS A 124 18.42 -10.68 6.75
CA LYS A 124 18.60 -11.65 7.85
C LYS A 124 17.73 -12.90 7.67
N VAL A 125 16.51 -12.75 7.14
CA VAL A 125 15.52 -13.84 7.09
C VAL A 125 15.53 -14.61 5.77
N VAL A 126 15.90 -13.99 4.65
CA VAL A 126 15.94 -14.65 3.32
C VAL A 126 17.32 -15.26 3.03
N GLY A 127 18.37 -14.86 3.76
CA GLY A 127 19.76 -15.20 3.43
C GLY A 127 20.31 -14.26 2.35
N THR A 128 21.64 -14.10 2.29
CA THR A 128 22.33 -13.09 1.46
C THR A 128 22.37 -13.36 -0.05
N ASP A 129 21.70 -14.41 -0.54
CA ASP A 129 21.84 -14.89 -1.91
C ASP A 129 20.64 -14.54 -2.82
N ALA A 130 19.80 -13.57 -2.43
CA ALA A 130 18.65 -13.06 -3.20
C ALA A 130 18.90 -11.71 -3.88
#